data_AF-A0A5C5Y8B7-F1
#
_entry.id   AF-A0A5C5Y8B7-F1
#
_cell.length_a   1.000
_cell.length_b   1.000
_cell.length_c   1.000
_cell.angle_alpha   90.00
_cell.angle_beta   90.00
_cell.angle_gamma   90.00
#
_symmetry.space_group_name_H-M   'P 1'
#
loop_
_entity.id
_entity.type
_entity.pdbx_description
1 polymer ?
#
loop_
_entity_poly.entity_id
_entity_poly.type
_entity_poly.pdbx_seq_one_letter_code
_entity_poly.pdbx_strand_id
1 'polypeptide(L)'
;MPCLPTDAQSHHWLGWAGVCGGLAVLIGAFGAHGLPDHLSAMGLDPALIQRRLDQFDVGARYHLAHAVALLALSALPTSRRHARTVRWAYRLMWAGVLLFSGSLYLLVLTNTPWLGAITPLGGLAWIAAWTLLAIAGFFPVRNGDQHHRKTQTIAPEPDSAESRSGAPR
;
A
#
# COMPACT_ATOMS: atom_id res chain seq x y z
N MET A 1 13.00 -14.09 27.58
CA MET A 1 12.23 -13.08 26.81
C MET A 1 12.06 -13.61 25.39
N PRO A 2 10.84 -13.72 24.85
CA PRO A 2 10.64 -14.25 23.50
C PRO A 2 11.18 -13.25 22.48
N CYS A 3 12.22 -13.66 21.75
CA CYS A 3 12.63 -13.08 20.49
C CYS A 3 11.44 -13.19 19.53
N LEU A 4 10.72 -12.09 19.31
CA LEU A 4 9.75 -12.02 18.24
C LEU A 4 10.53 -12.08 16.92
N PRO A 5 10.23 -13.02 16.01
CA PRO A 5 10.77 -12.94 14.68
C PRO A 5 10.22 -11.66 14.07
N THR A 6 11.06 -10.65 13.88
CA THR A 6 10.77 -9.52 12.98
C THR A 6 10.66 -10.11 11.59
N ASP A 7 9.47 -10.56 11.23
CA ASP A 7 9.13 -11.13 9.95
C ASP A 7 9.14 -10.04 8.90
N ALA A 8 10.35 -9.67 8.46
CA ALA A 8 10.70 -9.02 7.20
C ALA A 8 9.65 -8.07 6.61
N GLN A 9 9.07 -7.19 7.43
CA GLN A 9 8.46 -6.00 6.90
C GLN A 9 9.61 -5.06 6.59
N SER A 10 9.89 -4.94 5.30
CA SER A 10 11.07 -4.26 4.84
C SER A 10 10.98 -2.79 5.21
N HIS A 11 11.88 -2.32 6.10
CA HIS A 11 11.91 -0.96 6.66
C HIS A 11 11.75 0.17 5.62
N HIS A 12 12.03 -0.11 4.35
CA HIS A 12 11.82 0.82 3.25
C HIS A 12 10.34 1.21 3.02
N TRP A 13 9.33 0.40 3.39
CA TRP A 13 7.92 0.80 3.22
C TRP A 13 7.58 1.98 4.12
N LEU A 14 7.97 1.90 5.40
CA LEU A 14 7.83 2.99 6.34
C LEU A 14 8.57 4.25 5.87
N GLY A 15 9.79 4.10 5.35
CA GLY A 15 10.55 5.21 4.77
C GLY A 15 9.82 5.89 3.63
N TRP A 16 9.29 5.11 2.68
CA TRP A 16 8.49 5.65 1.57
C TRP A 16 7.21 6.34 2.06
N ALA A 17 6.45 5.72 2.97
CA ALA A 17 5.27 6.35 3.54
C ALA A 17 5.59 7.70 4.22
N GLY A 18 6.72 7.77 4.94
CA GLY A 18 7.23 9.02 5.53
C GLY A 18 7.55 10.08 4.49
N VAL A 19 8.24 9.72 3.40
CA VAL A 19 8.50 10.64 2.27
C VAL A 19 7.20 11.12 1.64
N CYS A 20 6.24 10.23 1.39
CA CYS A 20 4.94 10.59 0.85
C CYS A 20 4.19 11.58 1.76
N GLY A 21 4.17 11.32 3.08
CA GLY A 21 3.54 12.20 4.06
C GLY A 21 4.21 13.56 4.16
N GLY A 22 5.54 13.60 4.19
CA GLY A 22 6.30 14.85 4.19
C GLY A 22 6.03 15.69 2.93
N LEU A 23 6.01 15.05 1.76
CA LEU A 23 5.64 15.72 0.50
C LEU A 23 4.19 16.21 0.51
N ALA A 24 3.25 15.43 1.05
CA ALA A 24 1.85 15.85 1.15
C ALA A 24 1.69 17.13 1.99
N VAL A 25 2.40 17.22 3.12
CA VAL A 25 2.39 18.42 3.98
C VAL A 25 3.05 19.61 3.27
N LEU A 26 4.23 19.43 2.67
CA LEU A 26 4.93 20.51 1.94
C LEU A 26 4.09 21.05 0.79
N ILE A 27 3.53 20.16 -0.03
CA ILE A 27 2.71 20.54 -1.18
C ILE A 27 1.40 21.19 -0.72
N GLY A 28 0.75 20.66 0.33
CA GLY A 28 -0.45 21.27 0.90
C GLY A 28 -0.20 22.68 1.45
N ALA A 29 0.90 22.89 2.16
CA ALA A 29 1.29 24.22 2.65
C ALA A 29 1.57 25.20 1.50
N PHE A 30 2.25 24.74 0.44
CA PHE A 30 2.42 25.52 -0.77
C PHE A 30 1.06 25.87 -1.42
N GLY A 31 0.13 24.91 -1.51
CA GLY A 31 -1.21 25.12 -2.04
C GLY A 31 -2.02 26.18 -1.29
N ALA A 32 -1.91 26.20 0.04
CA ALA A 32 -2.65 27.14 0.89
C ALA A 32 -2.05 28.56 0.90
N HIS A 33 -0.73 28.69 0.79
CA HIS A 33 -0.04 29.96 1.00
C HIS A 33 0.65 30.52 -0.25
N GLY A 34 1.37 29.70 -1.00
CA GLY A 34 2.19 30.16 -2.14
C GLY A 34 1.49 30.09 -3.49
N LEU A 35 0.55 29.15 -3.66
CA LEU A 35 -0.10 28.92 -4.94
C LEU A 35 -0.99 30.08 -5.42
N PRO A 36 -1.81 30.76 -4.58
CA PRO A 36 -2.64 31.88 -5.04
C PRO A 36 -1.84 33.00 -5.71
N ASP A 37 -0.72 33.39 -5.11
CA ASP A 37 0.17 34.42 -5.64
C ASP A 37 0.85 33.95 -6.92
N HIS A 38 1.28 32.69 -6.96
CA HIS A 38 1.87 32.07 -8.16
C HIS A 38 0.90 32.05 -9.35
N LEU A 39 -0.36 31.67 -9.12
CA LEU A 39 -1.39 31.65 -10.17
C LEU A 39 -1.75 33.08 -10.64
N SER A 40 -1.79 34.04 -9.71
CA SER A 40 -2.04 35.45 -10.04
C SER A 40 -0.93 36.04 -10.90
N ALA A 41 0.33 35.69 -10.60
CA ALA A 41 1.49 36.10 -11.40
C ALA A 41 1.50 35.51 -12.82
N MET A 42 0.79 34.40 -13.07
CA MET A 42 0.61 33.84 -14.41
C MET A 42 -0.42 34.58 -15.27
N GLY A 43 -1.08 35.63 -14.76
CA GLY A 43 -2.03 36.44 -15.51
C GLY A 43 -3.30 35.68 -15.90
N LEU A 44 -3.67 34.64 -15.14
CA LEU A 44 -4.86 33.84 -15.39
C LEU A 44 -6.13 34.60 -14.98
N ASP A 45 -7.24 34.28 -15.64
CA ASP A 45 -8.57 34.79 -15.27
C ASP A 45 -8.94 34.42 -13.82
N PRO A 46 -9.56 35.32 -13.02
CA PRO A 46 -9.90 35.06 -11.62
C PRO A 46 -10.76 33.81 -11.40
N ALA A 47 -11.71 33.52 -12.29
CA ALA A 47 -12.54 32.32 -12.19
C ALA A 47 -11.73 31.05 -12.49
N LEU A 48 -10.74 31.14 -13.39
CA LEU A 48 -9.81 30.06 -13.64
C LEU A 48 -8.87 29.83 -12.46
N ILE A 49 -8.36 30.89 -11.82
CA ILE A 49 -7.52 30.80 -10.62
C ILE A 49 -8.25 30.03 -9.52
N GLN A 50 -9.51 30.38 -9.23
CA GLN A 50 -10.31 29.66 -8.22
C GLN A 50 -10.46 28.17 -8.55
N ARG A 51 -10.79 27.83 -9.80
CA ARG A 51 -10.85 26.41 -10.23
C ARG A 51 -9.53 25.67 -10.04
N ARG A 52 -8.41 26.34 -10.28
CA ARG A 52 -7.07 25.76 -10.14
C ARG A 52 -6.70 25.56 -8.67
N LEU A 53 -7.05 26.50 -7.80
CA LEU A 53 -6.92 26.36 -6.35
C LEU A 53 -7.74 25.16 -5.84
N ASP A 54 -9.01 25.05 -6.25
CA ASP A 54 -9.88 23.93 -5.86
C ASP A 54 -9.30 22.58 -6.33
N GLN A 55 -8.83 22.51 -7.58
CA GLN A 55 -8.21 21.30 -8.13
C GLN A 55 -6.93 20.91 -7.37
N PHE A 56 -6.10 21.89 -7.00
CA PHE A 56 -4.89 21.65 -6.24
C PHE A 56 -5.20 21.17 -4.83
N ASP A 57 -6.18 21.79 -4.16
CA ASP A 57 -6.62 21.42 -2.82
C ASP A 57 -7.21 20.00 -2.79
N VAL A 58 -8.00 19.62 -3.79
CA VAL A 58 -8.45 18.23 -3.96
C VAL A 58 -7.25 17.28 -4.07
N GLY A 59 -6.26 17.61 -4.91
CA GLY A 59 -5.02 16.82 -5.01
C GLY A 59 -4.31 16.68 -3.66
N ALA A 60 -4.15 17.79 -2.93
CA ALA A 60 -3.45 17.84 -1.64
C ALA A 60 -4.15 16.99 -0.56
N ARG A 61 -5.47 17.12 -0.44
CA ARG A 61 -6.27 16.34 0.52
C ARG A 61 -6.16 14.84 0.26
N TYR A 62 -6.29 14.43 -1.00
CA TYR A 62 -6.20 13.01 -1.36
C TYR A 62 -4.78 12.46 -1.22
N HIS A 63 -3.74 13.25 -1.51
CA HIS A 63 -2.34 12.89 -1.26
C HIS A 63 -2.11 12.63 0.23
N LEU A 64 -2.53 13.55 1.10
CA LEU A 64 -2.35 13.39 2.55
C LEU A 64 -3.13 12.18 3.10
N ALA A 65 -4.39 12.01 2.69
CA ALA A 65 -5.20 10.87 3.11
C ALA A 65 -4.55 9.52 2.76
N HIS A 66 -4.01 9.40 1.54
CA HIS A 66 -3.37 8.17 1.10
C HIS A 66 -1.94 8.01 1.63
N ALA A 67 -1.23 9.10 1.95
CA ALA A 67 0.02 9.04 2.69
C ALA A 67 -0.18 8.47 4.11
N VAL A 68 -1.26 8.89 4.79
CA VAL A 68 -1.64 8.31 6.09
C VAL A 68 -2.03 6.84 5.95
N ALA A 69 -2.77 6.47 4.90
CA ALA A 69 -3.07 5.06 4.63
C ALA A 69 -1.81 4.22 4.37
N LEU A 70 -0.85 4.73 3.60
CA LEU A 70 0.46 4.09 3.38
C LEU A 70 1.24 3.92 4.69
N LEU A 71 1.22 4.93 5.56
CA LEU A 71 1.84 4.86 6.88
C LEU A 71 1.19 3.77 7.74
N ALA A 72 -0.14 3.71 7.75
CA ALA A 72 -0.88 2.66 8.46
C ALA A 72 -0.55 1.26 7.92
N LEU A 73 -0.52 1.07 6.59
CA LEU A 73 -0.15 -0.20 5.97
C LEU A 73 1.30 -0.62 6.30
N SER A 74 2.20 0.35 6.49
CA SER A 74 3.60 0.11 6.86
C SER A 74 3.80 -0.21 8.35
N ALA A 75 2.78 0.00 9.18
CA ALA A 75 2.82 -0.30 10.61
C ALA A 75 2.10 -1.62 10.94
N LEU A 76 1.23 -2.11 10.06
CA LEU A 76 0.40 -3.29 10.31
C LEU A 76 1.20 -4.59 10.16
N PRO A 77 1.25 -5.46 11.19
CA PRO A 77 1.85 -6.78 11.06
C PRO A 77 1.05 -7.61 10.04
N THR A 78 1.73 -8.07 9.00
CA THR A 78 1.07 -8.75 7.88
C THR A 78 1.49 -10.22 7.85
N SER A 79 0.53 -11.12 8.08
CA SER A 79 0.77 -12.56 7.91
C SER A 79 1.31 -12.86 6.51
N ARG A 80 2.25 -13.82 6.41
CA ARG A 80 2.81 -14.31 5.14
C ARG A 80 1.74 -14.63 4.08
N ARG A 81 0.56 -15.06 4.54
CA ARG A 81 -0.60 -15.36 3.68
C ARG A 81 -1.13 -14.15 2.91
N HIS A 82 -1.23 -13.00 3.57
CA HIS A 82 -1.81 -11.78 3.00
C HIS A 82 -0.72 -10.80 2.50
N ALA A 83 0.56 -11.11 2.74
CA ALA A 83 1.69 -10.27 2.36
C ALA A 83 1.68 -9.86 0.88
N ARG A 84 1.27 -10.74 -0.03
CA ARG A 84 1.17 -10.42 -1.46
C ARG A 84 0.05 -9.41 -1.74
N THR A 85 -1.12 -9.61 -1.15
CA THR A 85 -2.29 -8.73 -1.33
C THR A 85 -2.02 -7.33 -0.77
N VAL A 86 -1.49 -7.25 0.46
CA VAL A 86 -1.12 -5.97 1.10
C VAL A 86 -0.03 -5.25 0.31
N ARG A 87 0.96 -5.97 -0.24
CA ARG A 87 1.99 -5.38 -1.12
C ARG A 87 1.39 -4.74 -2.37
N TRP A 88 0.43 -5.40 -3.01
CA TRP A 88 -0.26 -4.83 -4.16
C TRP A 88 -1.11 -3.62 -3.79
N ALA A 89 -1.84 -3.68 -2.69
CA ALA A 89 -2.59 -2.53 -2.18
C ALA A 89 -1.65 -1.33 -1.92
N TYR A 90 -0.51 -1.54 -1.25
CA TYR A 90 0.49 -0.49 -1.01
C TYR A 90 1.00 0.15 -2.31
N ARG A 91 1.32 -0.66 -3.33
CA ARG A 91 1.77 -0.18 -4.64
C ARG A 91 0.69 0.61 -5.39
N LEU A 92 -0.56 0.14 -5.32
CA LEU A 92 -1.70 0.82 -5.93
C LEU A 92 -2.02 2.14 -5.22
N MET A 93 -1.86 2.22 -3.89
CA MET A 93 -1.97 3.47 -3.15
C MET A 93 -0.96 4.52 -3.62
N TRP A 94 0.29 4.11 -3.79
CA TRP A 94 1.34 4.96 -4.37
C TRP A 94 1.04 5.37 -5.80
N ALA A 95 0.66 4.43 -6.66
CA ALA A 95 0.30 4.72 -8.04
C ALA A 95 -0.88 5.72 -8.10
N GLY A 96 -1.88 5.57 -7.24
CA GLY A 96 -2.98 6.52 -7.12
C GLY A 96 -2.53 7.91 -6.69
N VAL A 97 -1.60 8.04 -5.73
CA VAL A 97 -1.02 9.34 -5.35
C VAL A 97 -0.36 10.03 -6.55
N LEU A 98 0.48 9.30 -7.29
CA LEU A 98 1.18 9.86 -8.45
C LEU A 98 0.23 10.24 -9.58
N LEU A 99 -0.72 9.35 -9.93
CA LEU A 99 -1.62 9.55 -11.06
C LEU A 99 -2.76 10.51 -10.76
N PHE A 100 -3.33 10.49 -9.56
CA PHE A 100 -4.43 11.38 -9.18
C PHE A 100 -3.91 12.72 -8.68
N SER A 101 -3.09 12.71 -7.63
CA SER A 101 -2.68 13.97 -6.98
C SER A 101 -1.59 14.65 -7.80
N GLY A 102 -0.60 13.88 -8.28
CA GLY A 102 0.45 14.40 -9.15
C GLY A 102 -0.08 15.02 -10.44
N SER A 103 -1.09 14.40 -11.09
CA SER A 103 -1.69 14.99 -12.30
C SER A 103 -2.41 16.31 -12.01
N LEU A 104 -3.11 16.45 -10.88
CA LEU A 104 -3.75 17.71 -10.48
C LEU A 104 -2.71 18.79 -10.16
N TYR A 105 -1.61 18.46 -9.49
CA TYR A 105 -0.52 19.42 -9.27
C TYR A 105 0.08 19.91 -10.59
N LEU A 106 0.40 18.99 -11.50
CA LEU A 106 0.95 19.35 -12.81
C LEU A 106 -0.06 20.14 -13.65
N LEU A 107 -1.34 19.74 -13.65
CA LEU A 107 -2.42 20.48 -14.31
C LEU A 107 -2.44 21.92 -13.86
N VAL A 108 -2.36 22.14 -12.54
CA VAL A 108 -2.48 23.46 -11.95
C VAL A 108 -1.24 24.31 -12.20
N LEU A 109 -0.05 23.75 -11.95
CA LEU A 109 1.23 24.46 -12.10
C LEU A 109 1.58 24.78 -13.56
N THR A 110 1.15 23.95 -14.51
CA THR A 110 1.40 24.16 -15.94
C THR A 110 0.19 24.74 -16.69
N ASN A 111 -0.93 24.91 -16.00
CA ASN A 111 -2.22 25.24 -16.60
C ASN A 111 -2.60 24.34 -17.79
N THR A 112 -2.35 23.03 -17.70
CA THR A 112 -2.60 22.03 -18.77
C THR A 112 -3.83 21.17 -18.46
N PRO A 113 -5.04 21.49 -18.94
CA PRO A 113 -6.28 20.86 -18.49
C PRO A 113 -6.41 19.37 -18.84
N TRP A 114 -5.77 18.92 -19.92
CA TRP A 114 -5.84 17.53 -20.39
C TRP A 114 -5.29 16.54 -19.35
N LEU A 115 -4.35 16.97 -18.49
CA LEU A 115 -3.82 16.14 -17.42
C LEU A 115 -4.92 15.66 -16.45
N GLY A 116 -6.06 16.36 -16.39
CA GLY A 116 -7.22 15.96 -15.61
C GLY A 116 -7.87 14.66 -16.13
N ALA A 117 -7.63 14.28 -17.39
CA ALA A 117 -8.08 12.99 -17.92
C ALA A 117 -7.27 11.80 -17.36
N ILE A 118 -6.09 12.03 -16.78
CA ILE A 118 -5.28 11.01 -16.11
C ILE A 118 -5.79 10.74 -14.70
N THR A 119 -6.36 11.75 -14.04
CA THR A 119 -6.82 11.70 -12.65
C THR A 119 -7.75 10.51 -12.34
N PRO A 120 -8.75 10.14 -13.19
CA PRO A 120 -9.59 8.96 -12.96
C PRO A 120 -8.82 7.64 -12.83
N LEU A 121 -7.69 7.48 -13.52
CA LEU A 121 -6.87 6.27 -13.43
C LEU A 121 -6.27 6.11 -12.04
N GLY A 122 -5.88 7.22 -11.39
CA GLY A 122 -5.41 7.19 -10.01
C GLY A 122 -6.52 6.86 -9.02
N GLY A 123 -7.73 7.38 -9.25
CA GLY A 123 -8.92 7.00 -8.46
C GLY A 123 -9.25 5.51 -8.56
N LEU A 124 -9.18 4.94 -9.76
CA LEU A 124 -9.35 3.49 -9.97
C LEU A 124 -8.27 2.67 -9.24
N ALA A 125 -7.02 3.14 -9.23
CA ALA A 125 -5.95 2.49 -8.48
C ALA A 125 -6.25 2.45 -6.97
N TRP A 126 -6.74 3.55 -6.39
CA TRP A 126 -7.16 3.58 -4.98
C TRP A 126 -8.35 2.67 -4.70
N ILE A 127 -9.37 2.67 -5.57
CA ILE A 127 -10.52 1.76 -5.43
C ILE A 127 -10.04 0.30 -5.42
N ALA A 128 -9.17 -0.08 -6.36
CA ALA A 128 -8.59 -1.42 -6.40
C ALA A 128 -7.77 -1.73 -5.14
N ALA A 129 -6.98 -0.78 -4.65
CA ALA A 129 -6.18 -0.95 -3.43
C ALA A 129 -7.06 -1.22 -2.20
N TRP A 130 -8.09 -0.39 -1.98
CA TRP A 130 -9.04 -0.58 -0.88
C TRP A 130 -9.82 -1.89 -1.01
N THR A 131 -10.19 -2.28 -2.24
CA THR A 131 -10.84 -3.56 -2.52
C THR A 131 -9.95 -4.75 -2.14
N LEU A 132 -8.65 -4.70 -2.48
CA LEU A 132 -7.69 -5.75 -2.08
C LEU A 132 -7.56 -5.86 -0.56
N LEU A 133 -7.54 -4.73 0.15
CA LEU A 133 -7.52 -4.71 1.62
C LEU A 133 -8.80 -5.32 2.20
N ALA A 134 -9.96 -4.97 1.65
CA ALA A 134 -11.24 -5.56 2.05
C ALA A 134 -11.26 -7.08 1.84
N ILE A 135 -10.76 -7.57 0.69
CA ILE A 135 -10.66 -9.02 0.41
C ILE A 135 -9.75 -9.71 1.42
N ALA A 136 -8.58 -9.12 1.72
CA ALA A 136 -7.65 -9.68 2.70
C ALA A 136 -8.23 -9.71 4.13
N GLY A 137 -9.10 -8.74 4.46
CA GLY A 137 -9.79 -8.68 5.75
C GLY A 137 -10.95 -9.65 5.88
N PHE A 138 -11.83 -9.74 4.87
CA PHE A 138 -13.06 -10.53 4.94
C PHE A 138 -12.88 -12.01 4.60
N PHE A 139 -11.91 -12.35 3.75
CA PHE A 139 -11.70 -13.72 3.29
C PHE A 139 -10.33 -14.23 3.73
N PRO A 140 -10.16 -14.58 5.03
CA PRO A 140 -9.01 -15.33 5.45
C PRO A 140 -9.03 -16.65 4.67
N VAL A 141 -8.01 -16.89 3.83
CA VAL A 141 -8.06 -18.09 2.97
C VAL A 141 -8.18 -19.35 3.86
N ARG A 142 -8.87 -20.41 3.42
CA ARG A 142 -8.99 -21.62 4.26
C ARG A 142 -7.74 -22.47 4.07
N ASN A 143 -7.20 -23.02 5.15
CA ASN A 143 -6.11 -23.99 5.07
C ASN A 143 -6.70 -25.33 4.61
N GLY A 144 -6.51 -25.69 3.35
CA GLY A 144 -6.99 -26.97 2.80
C GLY A 144 -6.27 -28.20 3.34
N ASP A 145 -4.97 -28.12 3.65
CA ASP A 145 -4.15 -29.33 3.57
C ASP A 145 -3.47 -29.76 4.90
N GLN A 146 -4.04 -29.43 6.05
CA GLN A 146 -3.53 -29.94 7.33
C GLN A 146 -4.01 -31.35 7.69
N HIS A 147 -4.98 -31.91 6.94
CA HIS A 147 -5.51 -33.25 7.24
C HIS A 147 -4.62 -34.38 6.69
N HIS A 148 -3.86 -34.16 5.61
CA HIS A 148 -2.99 -35.21 5.04
C HIS A 148 -1.64 -35.38 5.74
N ARG A 149 -1.16 -34.39 6.49
CA ARG A 149 0.15 -34.47 7.16
C ARG A 149 0.12 -35.26 8.47
N LYS A 150 -1.03 -35.37 9.12
CA LYS A 150 -1.15 -36.10 10.40
C LYS A 150 -1.16 -37.62 10.23
N THR A 151 -1.50 -38.13 9.05
CA THR A 151 -1.54 -39.58 8.80
C THR A 151 -0.16 -40.17 8.47
N GLN A 152 0.79 -39.36 7.98
CA GLN A 152 2.14 -39.85 7.62
C GLN A 152 3.15 -39.84 8.77
N THR A 153 2.88 -39.17 9.89
CA THR A 153 3.74 -39.24 11.09
C THR A 153 3.41 -40.43 11.99
N ILE A 154 2.37 -41.21 11.66
CA ILE A 154 1.97 -42.43 12.37
C ILE A 154 2.13 -43.63 11.45
N ALA A 155 3.29 -43.78 10.81
CA ALA A 155 3.73 -45.09 10.35
C ALA A 155 4.68 -45.62 11.44
N PRO A 156 4.33 -46.68 12.18
CA PRO A 156 5.28 -47.28 13.11
C PRO A 156 6.48 -47.80 12.31
N GLU A 157 7.68 -47.40 12.75
CA GLU A 157 8.96 -47.94 12.31
C GLU A 157 8.99 -49.45 12.65
N PRO A 158 9.09 -50.36 11.67
CA PRO A 158 9.29 -51.77 11.97
C PRO A 158 10.77 -51.99 12.29
N ASP A 159 11.16 -51.77 13.54
CA ASP A 159 12.39 -52.36 14.08
C ASP A 159 12.17 -52.82 15.51
N SER A 160 12.80 -53.95 15.85
CA SER A 160 12.99 -54.60 17.17
C SER A 160 12.41 -56.00 17.40
N ALA A 161 11.95 -56.74 16.39
CA ALA A 161 11.45 -58.11 16.58
C ALA A 161 12.12 -59.21 15.73
N GLU A 162 13.42 -59.14 15.40
CA GLU A 162 14.13 -60.34 14.91
C GLU A 162 15.67 -60.28 15.06
N SER A 163 16.17 -59.89 16.23
CA SER A 163 17.62 -59.88 16.54
C SER A 163 18.00 -60.67 17.80
N ARG A 164 17.22 -61.66 18.24
CA ARG A 164 17.64 -62.54 19.35
C ARG A 164 17.21 -64.00 19.18
N SER A 165 18.10 -64.80 18.55
CA SER A 165 18.36 -66.23 18.77
C SER A 165 19.04 -66.78 17.50
N GLY A 166 20.23 -67.37 17.45
CA GLY A 166 21.25 -67.77 18.41
C GLY A 166 22.45 -68.27 17.58
N ALA A 167 23.66 -68.03 18.07
CA ALA A 167 24.93 -68.33 17.40
C ALA A 167 25.37 -69.81 17.60
N PRO A 168 26.36 -70.32 16.84
CA PRO A 168 26.65 -71.76 16.68
C PRO A 168 27.63 -72.33 17.72
N ARG A 169 27.41 -73.61 18.11
CA ARG A 169 28.43 -74.60 18.48
C ARG A 169 27.90 -76.01 18.21
#